data_AF-A0A1S3VFK7-F1
#
_entry.id   AF-A0A1S3VFK7-F1
#
_cell.length_a   1.000
_cell.length_b   1.000
_cell.length_c   1.000
_cell.angle_alpha   90.00
_cell.angle_beta   90.00
_cell.angle_gamma   90.00
#
_symmetry.space_group_name_H-M   'P 1'
#
loop_
_entity.id
_entity.type
_entity.pdbx_description
1 polymer ?
#
loop_
_entity_poly.entity_id
_entity_poly.type
_entity_poly.pdbx_seq_one_letter_code
_entity_poly.pdbx_strand_id
1 'polypeptide(L)'
;MPLQGGSCFYQLQGLKPHTWYEVKISYPASIPASFSIQLKRNKSDVMLKNNRRLLNTEKLIFKNNNQEEFQLVLVTVEPEGFPAKQHVPERQFIIYNIVCDELLFGLPHQAWWVVALAVLGLGIAFIVPSFLPLYLLPKNQVPMANDHVSKTS
;
A
#
# COMPACT_ATOMS: atom_id res chain seq x y z
N MET A 1 -19.60 13.60 9.47
CA MET A 1 -18.83 14.25 10.56
C MET A 1 -18.63 15.72 10.23
N PRO A 2 -18.64 16.64 11.22
CA PRO A 2 -18.38 18.05 10.96
C PRO A 2 -17.02 18.24 10.29
N LEU A 3 -16.97 19.09 9.25
CA LEU A 3 -15.73 19.38 8.53
C LEU A 3 -14.79 20.24 9.37
N GLN A 4 -15.34 21.18 10.15
CA GLN A 4 -14.58 22.06 11.03
C GLN A 4 -14.44 21.42 12.42
N GLY A 5 -13.23 21.00 12.78
CA GLY A 5 -12.90 20.52 14.11
C GLY A 5 -13.64 19.24 14.52
N GLY A 6 -14.13 18.47 13.55
CA GLY A 6 -14.77 17.20 13.84
C GLY A 6 -13.76 16.22 14.45
N SER A 7 -14.13 15.57 15.55
CA SER A 7 -13.39 14.41 16.07
C SER A 7 -14.37 13.31 16.48
N CYS A 8 -14.04 12.05 16.22
CA CYS A 8 -14.87 10.90 16.56
C CYS A 8 -14.02 9.69 16.95
N PHE A 9 -14.45 8.97 17.98
CA PHE A 9 -13.82 7.72 18.40
C PHE A 9 -14.55 6.52 17.79
N TYR A 10 -13.79 5.65 17.15
CA TYR A 10 -14.25 4.36 16.64
C TYR A 10 -13.64 3.25 17.47
N GLN A 11 -14.47 2.39 18.04
CA GLN A 11 -14.00 1.20 18.75
C GLN A 11 -13.78 0.07 17.74
N LEU A 12 -12.58 -0.47 17.69
CA LEU A 12 -12.27 -1.65 16.89
C LEU A 12 -12.71 -2.90 17.65
N GLN A 13 -13.45 -3.78 16.97
CA GLN A 13 -13.95 -5.04 17.52
C GLN A 13 -13.48 -6.23 16.69
N GLY A 14 -13.40 -7.41 17.31
CA GLY A 14 -13.02 -8.65 16.63
C GLY A 14 -11.55 -8.74 16.22
N LEU A 15 -10.66 -7.96 16.83
CA LEU A 15 -9.23 -8.00 16.54
C LEU A 15 -8.61 -9.31 17.05
N LYS A 16 -7.91 -10.03 16.18
CA LYS A 16 -7.12 -11.21 16.52
C LYS A 16 -5.86 -10.79 17.28
N PRO A 17 -5.41 -11.60 18.26
CA PRO A 17 -4.15 -11.34 18.94
C PRO A 17 -2.95 -11.53 18.01
N HIS A 18 -1.85 -10.86 18.33
CA HIS A 18 -0.56 -10.93 17.62
C HIS A 18 -0.62 -10.61 16.11
N THR A 19 -1.73 -10.01 15.66
CA THR A 19 -1.99 -9.71 14.26
C THR A 19 -1.75 -8.22 13.99
N TRP A 20 -1.23 -7.92 12.81
CA TRP A 20 -1.06 -6.54 12.34
C TRP A 20 -2.33 -6.06 11.67
N TYR A 21 -2.67 -4.80 11.91
CA TYR A 21 -3.85 -4.15 11.36
C TYR A 21 -3.50 -2.84 10.70
N GLU A 22 -4.22 -2.52 9.63
CA GLU A 22 -4.10 -1.30 8.88
C GLU A 22 -5.43 -0.57 8.83
N VAL A 23 -5.49 0.61 9.42
CA VAL A 23 -6.66 1.49 9.38
C VAL A 23 -6.45 2.53 8.30
N LYS A 24 -7.44 2.64 7.41
CA LYS A 24 -7.46 3.58 6.29
C LYS A 24 -8.75 4.38 6.31
N ILE A 25 -8.65 5.60 5.80
CA ILE A 25 -9.81 6.43 5.51
C ILE A 25 -9.85 6.73 4.02
N SER A 26 -11.04 6.61 3.44
CA SER A 26 -11.31 7.04 2.07
C SER A 26 -12.47 8.02 2.04
N TYR A 27 -12.30 9.12 1.31
CA TYR A 27 -13.31 10.16 1.16
C TYR A 27 -13.29 10.72 -0.28
N PRO A 28 -14.35 11.43 -0.71
CA PRO A 28 -14.40 12.02 -2.04
C PRO A 28 -13.32 13.09 -2.24
N ALA A 29 -12.49 12.94 -3.29
CA ALA A 29 -11.41 13.89 -3.62
C ALA A 29 -11.90 15.31 -3.98
N SER A 30 -13.19 15.48 -4.25
CA SER A 30 -13.80 16.78 -4.55
C SER A 30 -13.94 17.69 -3.32
N ILE A 31 -13.71 17.18 -2.11
CA ILE A 31 -13.82 17.93 -0.86
C ILE A 31 -12.41 18.06 -0.28
N PRO A 32 -11.88 19.28 -0.16
CA PRO A 32 -10.53 19.45 0.33
C PRO A 32 -10.56 19.38 1.87
N ALA A 33 -10.10 18.24 2.38
CA ALA A 33 -10.12 17.91 3.81
C ALA A 33 -8.91 17.05 4.14
N SER A 34 -8.42 17.19 5.37
CA SER A 34 -7.31 16.43 5.92
C SER A 34 -7.81 15.57 7.07
N PHE A 35 -7.41 14.29 7.09
CA PHE A 35 -7.82 13.35 8.12
C PHE A 35 -6.64 12.90 8.95
N SER A 36 -6.75 13.00 10.28
CA SER A 36 -5.79 12.38 11.20
C SER A 36 -6.36 11.21 11.96
N ILE A 37 -5.55 10.17 12.16
CA ILE A 37 -5.91 8.90 12.77
C ILE A 37 -4.94 8.62 13.91
N GLN A 38 -5.46 8.61 15.13
CA GLN A 38 -4.68 8.32 16.33
C GLN A 38 -5.18 7.05 17.01
N LEU A 39 -4.25 6.21 17.44
CA LEU A 39 -4.57 5.01 18.19
C LEU A 39 -4.52 5.31 19.68
N LYS A 40 -5.64 5.08 20.36
CA LYS A 40 -5.74 5.16 21.81
C LYS A 40 -5.91 3.77 22.38
N ARG A 41 -4.93 3.35 23.19
CA ARG A 41 -5.00 2.16 24.02
C ARG A 41 -5.52 2.55 25.40
N ASN A 42 -6.36 1.70 26.01
CA ASN A 42 -7.05 1.97 27.28
C ASN A 42 -6.12 2.54 28.39
N LYS A 43 -4.86 2.07 28.43
CA LYS A 43 -3.80 2.62 29.29
C LYS A 43 -3.03 3.74 28.59
N SER A 44 -3.57 4.96 28.71
CA SER A 44 -2.91 6.28 28.71
C SER A 44 -1.97 6.73 27.57
N ASP A 45 -1.51 5.88 26.66
CA ASP A 45 -0.61 6.31 25.60
C ASP A 45 -1.39 6.49 24.30
N VAL A 46 -1.73 7.75 24.00
CA VAL A 46 -2.07 8.15 22.64
C VAL A 46 -0.78 8.00 21.84
N MET A 47 -0.72 6.98 20.99
CA MET A 47 0.46 6.76 20.15
C MET A 47 0.44 7.80 19.02
N LEU A 48 0.91 9.00 19.33
CA LEU A 48 1.10 10.09 18.38
C LEU A 48 2.29 9.74 17.48
N LYS A 49 2.01 9.24 16.27
CA LYS A 49 3.03 9.15 15.23
C LYS A 49 3.27 10.55 14.68
N ASN A 50 4.26 11.24 15.22
CA ASN A 50 4.78 12.49 14.65
C ASN A 50 5.67 12.17 13.44
N ASN A 51 5.06 11.70 12.35
CA ASN A 51 5.76 11.43 11.10
C ASN A 51 5.25 12.40 10.03
N ARG A 52 6.17 12.86 9.18
CA ARG A 52 5.85 13.68 8.00
C ARG A 52 4.80 12.96 7.14
N ARG A 53 3.64 13.58 6.99
CA ARG A 53 2.51 13.05 6.20
C ARG A 53 2.83 13.18 4.72
N LEU A 54 2.73 12.06 3.99
CA LEU A 54 2.93 12.00 2.54
C LEU A 54 1.64 12.34 1.77
N LEU A 55 0.48 12.11 2.39
CA LEU A 55 -0.85 12.29 1.81
C LEU A 55 -1.78 12.96 2.83
N ASN A 56 -2.84 13.57 2.32
CA ASN A 56 -3.89 14.21 3.13
C ASN A 56 -4.78 13.17 3.85
N THR A 57 -4.71 11.91 3.41
CA THR A 57 -5.21 10.72 4.10
C THR A 57 -4.13 10.12 4.99
N GLU A 58 -4.41 9.98 6.29
CA GLU A 58 -3.55 9.17 7.15
C GLU A 58 -3.84 7.66 7.01
N LYS A 59 -2.77 6.87 7.17
CA LYS A 59 -2.81 5.41 7.23
C LYS A 59 -2.11 4.99 8.52
N LEU A 60 -2.85 4.32 9.40
CA LEU A 60 -2.34 3.85 10.68
C LEU A 60 -2.09 2.35 10.59
N ILE A 61 -0.86 1.92 10.86
CA ILE A 61 -0.51 0.50 11.02
C ILE A 61 -0.17 0.27 12.48
N PHE A 62 -0.79 -0.73 13.09
CA PHE A 62 -0.51 -1.13 14.47
C PHE A 62 -0.56 -2.65 14.62
N LYS A 63 0.13 -3.16 15.64
CA LYS A 63 0.07 -4.56 16.03
C LYS A 63 -0.82 -4.70 17.26
N ASN A 64 -1.76 -5.64 17.20
CA ASN A 64 -2.53 -6.01 18.37
C ASN A 64 -1.74 -7.03 19.21
N ASN A 65 -1.27 -6.64 20.39
CA ASN A 65 -0.44 -7.52 21.24
C ASN A 65 -1.27 -8.25 22.31
N ASN A 66 -2.40 -7.69 22.76
CA ASN A 66 -3.15 -8.19 23.92
C ASN A 66 -4.61 -8.50 23.53
N GLN A 67 -5.18 -9.61 24.02
CA GLN A 67 -6.56 -10.02 23.70
C GLN A 67 -7.65 -9.16 24.37
N GLU A 68 -7.33 -8.46 25.46
CA GLU A 68 -8.34 -7.89 26.36
C GLU A 68 -8.44 -6.37 26.31
N GLU A 69 -7.63 -5.71 25.49
CA GLU A 69 -7.63 -4.25 25.41
C GLU A 69 -8.53 -3.75 24.29
N PHE A 70 -9.58 -3.01 24.67
CA PHE A 70 -10.34 -2.22 23.70
C PHE A 70 -9.43 -1.21 23.03
N GLN A 71 -9.37 -1.28 21.71
CA GLN A 71 -8.54 -0.41 20.90
C GLN A 71 -9.43 0.62 20.22
N LEU A 72 -9.25 1.89 20.60
CA LEU A 72 -10.01 3.00 20.05
C LEU A 72 -9.17 3.74 19.03
N VAL A 73 -9.81 4.10 17.93
CA VAL A 73 -9.23 4.95 16.89
C VAL A 73 -9.93 6.29 16.95
N LEU A 74 -9.16 7.33 17.25
CA LEU A 74 -9.61 8.71 17.12
C LEU A 74 -9.39 9.16 15.68
N VAL A 75 -10.47 9.56 15.03
CA VAL A 75 -10.44 10.19 13.72
C VAL A 75 -10.76 11.66 13.89
N THR A 76 -9.88 12.53 13.41
CA THR A 76 -10.07 13.98 13.42
C THR A 76 -10.06 14.49 11.97
N VAL A 77 -10.95 15.43 11.67
CA VAL A 77 -11.10 16.06 10.37
C VAL A 77 -10.79 17.54 10.50
N GLU A 78 -9.92 18.00 9.61
CA GLU A 78 -9.62 19.42 9.45
C GLU A 78 -9.88 19.83 7.99
N PRO A 79 -10.47 21.02 7.76
CA PRO A 79 -10.61 21.54 6.41
C PRO A 79 -9.24 21.91 5.85
N GLU A 80 -8.98 21.57 4.59
CA GLU A 80 -7.72 21.91 3.93
C GLU A 80 -8.00 22.85 2.76
N GLY A 81 -7.27 23.97 2.67
CA GLY A 81 -7.42 24.93 1.56
C GLY A 81 -8.70 25.78 1.59
N PHE A 82 -8.91 26.52 0.51
CA PHE A 82 -10.04 27.44 0.34
C PHE A 82 -10.91 27.02 -0.86
N PRO A 83 -12.25 27.10 -0.75
CA PRO A 83 -13.13 26.80 -1.86
C PRO A 83 -12.90 27.76 -3.03
N ALA A 84 -12.65 27.22 -4.22
CA ALA A 84 -12.39 28.01 -5.43
C ALA A 84 -13.61 28.83 -5.92
N LYS A 85 -14.83 28.46 -5.51
CA LYS A 85 -16.06 29.17 -5.86
C LYS A 85 -16.53 30.02 -4.69
N GLN A 86 -16.43 31.33 -4.82
CA GLN A 86 -17.05 32.28 -3.91
C GLN A 86 -18.59 32.21 -4.04
N HIS A 87 -19.31 32.31 -2.92
CA HIS A 87 -20.79 32.27 -2.79
C HIS A 87 -21.49 30.89 -2.80
N VAL A 88 -20.75 29.78 -2.79
CA VAL A 88 -21.36 28.47 -2.51
C VAL A 88 -21.28 28.21 -1.00
N PRO A 89 -22.36 27.77 -0.32
CA PRO A 89 -22.27 27.42 1.09
C PRO A 89 -21.22 26.33 1.28
N GLU A 90 -20.26 26.58 2.17
CA GLU A 90 -19.24 25.60 2.53
C GLU A 90 -19.91 24.34 3.08
N ARG A 91 -19.43 23.16 2.65
CA ARG A 91 -19.96 21.89 3.17
C ARG A 91 -19.60 21.77 4.64
N GLN A 92 -20.61 21.78 5.51
CA GLN A 92 -20.44 21.65 6.95
C GLN A 92 -20.09 20.21 7.37
N PHE A 93 -20.39 19.23 6.53
CA PHE A 93 -20.20 17.80 6.84
C PHE A 93 -19.45 17.07 5.73
N ILE A 94 -18.61 16.13 6.14
CA ILE A 94 -17.94 15.17 5.26
C ILE A 94 -18.41 13.75 5.54
N ILE A 95 -18.54 13.00 4.44
CA ILE A 95 -18.78 11.55 4.43
C ILE A 95 -17.46 10.89 4.06
N TYR A 96 -17.09 9.88 4.83
CA TYR A 96 -15.90 9.09 4.60
C TYR A 96 -16.19 7.64 5.00
N ASN A 97 -15.38 6.74 4.49
CA ASN A 97 -15.36 5.34 4.89
C ASN A 97 -14.08 5.08 5.68
N ILE A 98 -14.20 4.31 6.77
CA ILE A 98 -13.08 3.84 7.57
C ILE A 98 -13.02 2.32 7.46
N VAL A 99 -11.85 1.80 7.11
CA VAL A 99 -11.63 0.36 6.91
C VAL A 99 -10.47 -0.08 7.79
N CYS A 100 -10.61 -1.26 8.39
CA CYS A 100 -9.57 -1.93 9.16
C CYS A 100 -9.24 -3.27 8.48
N ASP A 101 -8.05 -3.37 7.89
CA ASP A 101 -7.58 -4.56 7.18
C ASP A 101 -6.60 -5.36 8.03
N GLU A 102 -6.68 -6.69 7.97
CA GLU A 102 -5.67 -7.61 8.50
C GLU A 102 -4.43 -7.63 7.60
N LEU A 103 -3.26 -7.46 8.22
CA LEU A 103 -1.96 -7.54 7.58
C LEU A 103 -1.24 -8.82 7.98
N LEU A 104 -0.80 -9.56 6.97
CA LEU A 104 0.09 -10.71 7.11
C LEU A 104 1.46 -10.33 6.55
N PHE A 105 2.49 -10.38 7.40
CA PHE A 105 3.86 -9.98 7.03
C PHE A 105 3.97 -8.55 6.47
N GLY A 106 3.12 -7.64 6.96
CA GLY A 106 3.07 -6.24 6.48
C GLY A 106 2.35 -6.04 5.15
N LEU A 107 1.80 -7.10 4.56
CA LEU A 107 0.99 -7.05 3.34
C LEU A 107 -0.48 -7.35 3.65
N PRO A 108 -1.43 -6.69 2.98
CA PRO A 108 -2.85 -7.01 3.13
C PRO A 108 -3.10 -8.43 2.62
N HIS A 109 -4.01 -9.17 3.28
CA HIS A 109 -4.33 -10.56 2.92
C HIS A 109 -4.62 -10.75 1.42
N GLN A 110 -5.30 -9.78 0.80
CA GLN A 110 -5.64 -9.81 -0.62
C GLN A 110 -4.43 -9.81 -1.56
N ALA A 111 -3.28 -9.28 -1.14
CA ALA A 111 -2.07 -9.19 -1.97
C ALA A 111 -1.30 -10.52 -2.08
N TRP A 112 -1.56 -11.50 -1.22
CA TRP A 112 -0.84 -12.79 -1.24
C TRP A 112 -1.06 -13.59 -2.52
N TRP A 113 -2.20 -13.44 -3.18
CA TRP A 113 -2.44 -14.04 -4.49
C TRP A 113 -1.49 -13.52 -5.56
N VAL A 114 -1.14 -12.23 -5.50
CA VAL A 114 -0.19 -11.63 -6.43
C VAL A 114 1.23 -12.17 -6.17
N VAL A 115 1.60 -12.34 -4.91
CA VAL A 115 2.88 -12.96 -4.52
C VAL A 115 2.96 -14.40 -5.05
N ALA A 116 1.89 -15.19 -4.87
CA ALA A 116 1.84 -16.56 -5.38
C ALA A 116 1.99 -16.61 -6.91
N LEU A 117 1.31 -15.71 -7.63
CA LEU A 117 1.41 -15.59 -9.09
C LEU A 117 2.83 -15.20 -9.53
N ALA A 118 3.48 -14.27 -8.82
CA ALA A 118 4.84 -13.85 -9.12
C ALA A 118 5.86 -14.99 -8.93
N VAL A 119 5.72 -15.77 -7.85
CA VAL A 119 6.57 -16.94 -7.59
C VAL A 119 6.35 -18.01 -8.66
N LEU A 120 5.11 -18.25 -9.08
CA LEU A 120 4.80 -19.16 -10.19
C LEU A 120 5.48 -18.71 -11.50
N GLY A 121 5.36 -17.41 -11.83
CA GLY A 121 6.01 -16.83 -13.00
C GLY A 121 7.53 -16.97 -12.96
N LEU A 122 8.15 -16.73 -11.80
CA LEU A 122 9.59 -16.90 -11.61
C LEU A 122 10.02 -18.37 -11.78
N GLY A 123 9.23 -19.31 -11.25
CA GLY A 123 9.46 -20.74 -11.44
C GLY A 123 9.43 -21.15 -12.91
N ILE A 124 8.41 -20.70 -13.65
CA ILE A 124 8.30 -20.95 -15.10
C ILE A 124 9.49 -20.33 -15.84
N ALA A 125 9.87 -19.09 -15.53
CA ALA A 125 10.99 -18.41 -16.16
C ALA A 125 12.33 -19.14 -15.95
N PHE A 126 12.50 -19.83 -14.82
CA PHE A 126 13.70 -20.65 -14.56
C PHE A 126 13.65 -22.00 -15.29
N ILE A 127 12.45 -22.55 -15.45
CA ILE A 127 12.24 -23.85 -16.09
C ILE A 127 12.33 -23.76 -17.62
N VAL A 128 11.75 -22.71 -18.24
CA VAL A 128 11.68 -22.54 -19.70
C VAL A 128 13.06 -22.63 -20.39
N PRO A 129 14.13 -22.01 -19.89
CA PRO A 129 15.48 -22.17 -20.45
C PRO A 129 16.00 -23.60 -20.43
N SER A 130 15.60 -24.42 -19.45
CA SER A 130 15.99 -25.83 -19.36
C SER A 130 15.28 -26.72 -20.39
N PHE A 131 14.10 -26.29 -20.84
CA PHE A 131 13.33 -26.99 -21.88
C PHE A 131 13.56 -26.41 -23.28
N LEU A 132 14.19 -25.24 -23.41
CA LEU A 132 14.62 -24.70 -24.69
C LEU A 132 15.83 -25.51 -25.19
N PRO A 133 15.67 -26.32 -26.24
CA PRO A 133 16.74 -27.17 -26.71
C PRO A 133 17.86 -26.31 -27.33
N LEU A 134 19.11 -26.66 -27.03
CA LEU A 134 20.32 -25.99 -27.53
C LEU A 134 20.41 -25.89 -29.07
N TYR A 135 19.49 -26.49 -29.84
CA TYR A 135 19.50 -26.44 -31.30
C TYR A 135 19.05 -25.09 -31.90
N LEU A 136 18.46 -24.19 -31.12
CA LEU A 136 18.10 -22.83 -31.58
C LEU A 136 19.20 -21.78 -31.32
N LEU A 137 20.29 -22.15 -30.66
CA LEU A 137 21.48 -21.29 -30.59
C LEU A 137 22.10 -21.24 -32.00
N PRO A 138 22.23 -20.04 -32.62
CA PRO A 138 22.93 -19.92 -33.89
C PRO A 138 24.37 -20.43 -33.68
N LYS A 139 24.69 -21.55 -34.31
CA LYS A 139 26.06 -22.06 -34.38
C LYS A 139 26.88 -20.98 -35.08
N ASN A 140 27.74 -20.28 -34.34
CA ASN A 140 28.69 -19.32 -34.89
C ASN A 140 29.51 -20.02 -35.99
N GLN A 141 29.09 -19.84 -37.25
CA GLN A 141 29.88 -20.25 -38.40
C GLN A 141 30.93 -19.18 -38.58
N VAL A 142 32.14 -19.43 -38.08
CA VAL A 142 33.34 -18.73 -38.52
C VAL A 142 33.61 -19.18 -39.96
N PRO A 143 33.55 -18.31 -40.97
CA PRO A 143 34.11 -18.65 -42.27
C PRO A 143 35.63 -18.52 -42.14
N MET A 144 36.36 -19.64 -42.17
CA MET A 144 37.77 -19.59 -42.51
C MET A 144 37.87 -19.10 -43.96
N ALA A 145 38.24 -17.83 -44.13
CA ALA A 145 38.71 -17.31 -45.40
C ALA A 145 40.09 -17.93 -45.68
N ASN A 146 40.10 -19.03 -46.46
CA ASN A 146 41.29 -19.50 -47.14
C ASN A 146 41.58 -18.58 -48.31
N ASP A 147 42.29 -17.47 -48.07
CA ASP A 147 42.91 -16.71 -49.14
C ASP A 147 44.28 -17.33 -49.48
N HIS A 148 44.24 -18.43 -50.22
CA HIS A 148 45.37 -18.84 -51.04
C HIS A 148 45.46 -17.87 -52.23
N VAL A 149 46.22 -16.79 -52.07
CA VAL A 149 46.74 -16.01 -53.21
C VAL A 149 48.14 -16.50 -53.53
N SER A 150 48.23 -17.30 -54.59
CA SER A 150 49.47 -17.64 -55.28
C SER A 150 49.61 -16.78 -56.54
N LYS A 151 50.86 -16.36 -56.81
CA LYS A 151 51.46 -15.83 -58.06
C LYS A 151 51.70 -14.32 -58.12
N THR A 152 52.80 -13.80 -58.66
CA THR A 152 54.18 -14.24 -59.00
C THR A 152 54.88 -12.98 -59.50
N SER A 153 56.18 -12.88 -59.17
CA SER A 153 57.23 -12.06 -59.81
C SER A 153 57.23 -10.54 -59.62
#